data_AF-A0A7W6J5X1-F1
#
_entry.id   AF-A0A7W6J5X1-F1
#
_cell.length_a   1.000
_cell.length_b   1.000
_cell.length_c   1.000
_cell.angle_alpha   90.00
_cell.angle_beta   90.00
_cell.angle_gamma   90.00
#
_symmetry.space_group_name_H-M   'P 1'
#
loop_
_entity.id
_entity.type
_entity.pdbx_description
1 polymer ?
#
loop_
_entity_poly.entity_id
_entity_poly.type
_entity_poly.pdbx_seq_one_letter_code
_entity_poly.pdbx_strand_id
1 'polypeptide(L)'
;MARDMASGITSFADEALIAFDHLTGKAANLFNPTVRLGVTGLSRAGKTVFITSLVHNLLNGGRLPLFEPMRSGRIASVGLDAQPDDTVPRFQYEDHIRDLLQERIWPDSTRQISELRLTVKFQSASGWNRLLFPGQLSIDIVDYPGEWLLDLPLLGQDYRTFSRNTVELARSGSRAALSGEWLSLASAMVSTAPAGEPEIRRLSDAFARYLRACRDDERSLSTLPPGRFLMPGDLEGSPALTFAPLPDLPDRPAGRDTLHATMERRFEAYKANVVKPFFREHFARLDRQVVLVDALQAINRGPEAVEDLERALAEVLACFRLGRSGLITALTGSRIDRVLVAATKADHLHHEGHDRLEAITRRITERALSGVGLSGAGFDVMALASVRATREAYVERHGERLPVIAGTPMAGERIGGETFDGIRQTAIFPGDLPENPESLFQVDESRSGRHPVEVVRFRPPELDTTAGGLKLSVPHIRLDRALQYLLGDYLA
;
A
#
# COMPACT_ATOMS: atom_id res chain seq x y z
N MET A 1 -32.55 -28.32 14.77
CA MET A 1 -31.43 -29.06 15.40
C MET A 1 -30.55 -29.85 14.42
N ALA A 2 -30.82 -29.87 13.10
CA ALA A 2 -29.97 -30.53 12.10
C ALA A 2 -29.16 -29.55 11.20
N ARG A 3 -29.25 -28.24 11.44
CA ARG A 3 -28.56 -27.19 10.65
C ARG A 3 -27.23 -26.74 11.26
N ASP A 4 -27.01 -26.99 12.55
CA ASP A 4 -25.76 -26.62 13.27
C ASP A 4 -24.66 -27.69 13.16
N MET A 5 -24.97 -28.91 12.69
CA MET A 5 -23.95 -29.94 12.49
C MET A 5 -23.22 -29.83 11.15
N ALA A 6 -23.81 -29.18 10.14
CA ALA A 6 -23.20 -29.06 8.82
C ALA A 6 -22.13 -27.95 8.75
N SER A 7 -22.25 -26.88 9.54
CA SER A 7 -21.26 -25.78 9.58
C SER A 7 -20.04 -26.11 10.43
N GLY A 8 -20.17 -26.99 11.44
CA GLY A 8 -19.04 -27.46 12.23
C GLY A 8 -18.14 -28.42 11.45
N ILE A 9 -18.72 -29.32 10.65
CA ILE A 9 -17.95 -30.32 9.90
C ILE A 9 -17.09 -29.67 8.80
N THR A 10 -17.57 -28.60 8.16
CA THR A 10 -16.77 -27.84 7.18
C THR A 10 -15.64 -27.05 7.85
N SER A 11 -15.83 -26.46 9.03
CA SER A 11 -14.74 -25.72 9.70
C SER A 11 -13.63 -26.64 10.19
N PHE A 12 -13.96 -27.83 10.71
CA PHE A 12 -12.98 -28.81 11.16
C PHE A 12 -12.21 -29.45 9.98
N ALA A 13 -12.90 -29.70 8.86
CA ALA A 13 -12.26 -30.19 7.65
C ALA A 13 -11.29 -29.16 7.06
N ASP A 14 -11.70 -27.88 7.02
CA ASP A 14 -10.84 -26.77 6.59
C ASP A 14 -9.63 -26.61 7.53
N GLU A 15 -9.83 -26.65 8.85
CA GLU A 15 -8.73 -26.58 9.83
C GLU A 15 -7.72 -27.73 9.69
N ALA A 16 -8.19 -28.94 9.37
CA ALA A 16 -7.33 -30.10 9.14
C ALA A 16 -6.55 -29.99 7.81
N LEU A 17 -7.18 -29.51 6.75
CA LEU A 17 -6.53 -29.22 5.47
C LEU A 17 -5.48 -28.12 5.62
N ILE A 18 -5.78 -27.08 6.41
CA ILE A 18 -4.86 -25.99 6.76
C ILE A 18 -3.65 -26.49 7.55
N ALA A 19 -3.87 -27.36 8.54
CA ALA A 19 -2.78 -27.94 9.31
C ALA A 19 -1.87 -28.81 8.43
N PHE A 20 -2.45 -29.53 7.46
CA PHE A 20 -1.71 -30.34 6.50
C PHE A 20 -0.89 -29.49 5.52
N ASP A 21 -1.48 -28.44 4.93
CA ASP A 21 -0.78 -27.48 4.05
C ASP A 21 0.33 -26.72 4.78
N HIS A 22 0.11 -26.39 6.06
CA HIS A 22 1.14 -25.78 6.90
C HIS A 22 2.30 -26.73 7.19
N LEU A 23 2.05 -28.04 7.26
CA LEU A 23 3.09 -29.06 7.49
C LEU A 23 3.86 -29.39 6.21
N THR A 24 3.20 -29.49 5.06
CA THR A 24 3.84 -29.69 3.75
C THR A 24 4.67 -28.47 3.35
N GLY A 25 4.17 -27.24 3.57
CA GLY A 25 4.96 -26.01 3.39
C GLY A 25 6.18 -25.94 4.30
N LYS A 26 6.10 -26.45 5.54
CA LYS A 26 7.25 -26.53 6.47
C LYS A 26 8.31 -27.55 6.01
N ALA A 27 7.90 -28.69 5.44
CA ALA A 27 8.81 -29.68 4.89
C ALA A 27 9.51 -29.18 3.62
N ALA A 28 8.81 -28.44 2.75
CA ALA A 28 9.41 -27.80 1.57
C ALA A 28 10.39 -26.67 1.95
N ASN A 29 10.05 -25.86 2.97
CA ASN A 29 10.91 -24.79 3.48
C ASN A 29 12.22 -25.27 4.13
N LEU A 30 12.30 -26.54 4.55
CA LEU A 30 13.54 -27.15 5.06
C LEU A 30 14.56 -27.41 3.93
N PHE A 31 14.11 -27.57 2.69
CA PHE A 31 14.98 -27.81 1.52
C PHE A 31 15.15 -26.56 0.64
N ASN A 32 14.13 -25.69 0.54
CA ASN A 32 14.19 -24.40 -0.14
C ASN A 32 13.52 -23.34 0.75
N PRO A 33 14.28 -22.62 1.61
CA PRO A 33 13.70 -21.60 2.45
C PRO A 33 13.03 -20.53 1.59
N THR A 34 11.81 -20.18 1.95
CA THR A 34 11.00 -19.18 1.24
C THR A 34 10.63 -18.05 2.20
N VAL A 35 10.78 -16.82 1.74
CA VAL A 35 10.28 -15.61 2.42
C VAL A 35 9.21 -14.97 1.56
N ARG A 36 8.03 -14.69 2.15
CA ARG A 36 6.94 -14.00 1.45
C ARG A 36 6.90 -12.52 1.84
N LEU A 37 7.20 -11.66 0.87
CA LEU A 37 7.22 -10.22 0.98
C LEU A 37 5.92 -9.63 0.43
N GLY A 38 5.06 -9.14 1.31
CA GLY A 38 3.89 -8.37 0.94
C GLY A 38 4.29 -6.95 0.54
N VAL A 39 3.82 -6.49 -0.61
CA VAL A 39 3.99 -5.11 -1.06
C VAL A 39 2.61 -4.50 -1.26
N THR A 40 2.38 -3.41 -0.55
CA THR A 40 1.15 -2.65 -0.65
C THR A 40 1.46 -1.16 -0.69
N GLY A 41 0.49 -0.34 -1.09
CA GLY A 41 0.66 1.10 -1.08
C GLY A 41 -0.67 1.83 -1.06
N LEU A 42 -0.69 2.96 -0.38
CA LEU A 42 -1.83 3.89 -0.37
C LEU A 42 -1.65 4.93 -1.49
N SER A 43 -2.76 5.40 -2.06
CA SER A 43 -2.81 6.65 -2.83
C SER A 43 -1.76 6.78 -3.96
N ARG A 44 -1.66 5.76 -4.82
CA ARG A 44 -0.71 5.74 -5.97
C ARG A 44 0.77 5.89 -5.54
N ALA A 45 1.15 5.28 -4.42
CA ALA A 45 2.52 5.33 -3.87
C ALA A 45 3.63 4.71 -4.75
N GLY A 46 3.32 4.16 -5.93
CA GLY A 46 4.35 3.63 -6.84
C GLY A 46 4.75 2.18 -6.57
N LYS A 47 3.78 1.35 -6.19
CA LYS A 47 3.94 -0.08 -5.90
C LYS A 47 4.52 -0.90 -7.06
N THR A 48 3.93 -0.77 -8.26
CA THR A 48 4.44 -1.42 -9.48
C THR A 48 5.90 -1.04 -9.75
N VAL A 49 6.23 0.24 -9.57
CA VAL A 49 7.57 0.80 -9.80
C VAL A 49 8.57 0.29 -8.74
N PHE A 50 8.15 0.17 -7.48
CA PHE A 50 8.95 -0.42 -6.41
C PHE A 50 9.32 -1.87 -6.70
N ILE A 51 8.33 -2.72 -7.00
CA ILE A 51 8.56 -4.14 -7.30
C ILE A 51 9.46 -4.27 -8.54
N THR A 52 9.14 -3.55 -9.61
CA THR A 52 9.91 -3.59 -10.87
C THR A 52 11.38 -3.21 -10.63
N SER A 53 11.64 -2.12 -9.91
CA SER A 53 13.01 -1.68 -9.63
C SER A 53 13.76 -2.63 -8.70
N LEU A 54 13.08 -3.16 -7.66
CA LEU A 54 13.64 -4.14 -6.73
C LEU A 54 14.08 -5.40 -7.48
N VAL A 55 13.17 -5.97 -8.26
CA VAL A 55 13.39 -7.17 -9.06
C VAL A 55 14.51 -6.93 -10.08
N HIS A 56 14.46 -5.80 -10.79
CA HIS A 56 15.46 -5.48 -11.80
C HIS A 56 16.87 -5.33 -11.22
N ASN A 57 17.01 -4.62 -10.09
CA ASN A 57 18.31 -4.43 -9.44
C ASN A 57 18.86 -5.75 -8.88
N LEU A 58 18.02 -6.65 -8.34
CA LEU A 58 18.48 -7.96 -7.90
C LEU A 58 18.91 -8.87 -9.06
N LEU A 59 18.14 -8.91 -10.15
CA LEU A 59 18.43 -9.76 -11.32
C LEU A 59 19.68 -9.32 -12.09
N ASN A 60 19.92 -8.02 -12.21
CA ASN A 60 20.95 -7.47 -13.09
C ASN A 60 22.20 -6.96 -12.35
N GLY A 61 22.36 -7.29 -11.06
CA GLY A 61 23.54 -6.84 -10.31
C GLY A 61 23.57 -5.33 -10.10
N GLY A 62 22.43 -4.73 -9.80
CA GLY A 62 22.29 -3.29 -9.56
C GLY A 62 23.21 -2.77 -8.46
N ARG A 63 23.46 -1.46 -8.45
CA ARG A 63 24.33 -0.82 -7.45
C ARG A 63 23.64 -0.75 -6.08
N LEU A 64 23.74 -1.81 -5.28
CA LEU A 64 23.13 -1.94 -3.95
C LEU A 64 24.17 -1.94 -2.80
N PRO A 65 24.91 -0.84 -2.56
CA PRO A 65 26.03 -0.82 -1.62
C PRO A 65 25.62 -0.96 -0.14
N LEU A 66 24.38 -0.62 0.23
CA LEU A 66 23.89 -0.81 1.61
C LEU A 66 23.26 -2.19 1.85
N PHE A 67 23.12 -2.99 0.80
CA PHE A 67 22.63 -4.36 0.91
C PHE A 67 23.82 -5.32 1.08
N GLU A 68 24.01 -5.78 2.32
CA GLU A 68 25.22 -6.49 2.74
C GLU A 68 25.53 -7.74 1.90
N PRO A 69 24.56 -8.62 1.54
CA PRO A 69 24.84 -9.81 0.74
C PRO A 69 25.39 -9.49 -0.67
N MET A 70 24.95 -8.39 -1.28
CA MET A 70 25.52 -7.90 -2.53
C MET A 70 26.86 -7.22 -2.33
N ARG A 71 26.98 -6.33 -1.33
CA ARG A 71 28.23 -5.61 -1.03
C ARG A 71 29.39 -6.56 -0.75
N SER A 72 29.14 -7.66 -0.04
CA SER A 72 30.14 -8.68 0.31
C SER A 72 30.41 -9.69 -0.81
N GLY A 73 29.73 -9.59 -1.96
CA GLY A 73 29.88 -10.53 -3.07
C GLY A 73 29.35 -11.93 -2.78
N ARG A 74 28.45 -12.08 -1.80
CA ARG A 74 27.91 -13.38 -1.38
C ARG A 74 26.77 -13.87 -2.28
N ILE A 75 26.13 -12.99 -3.04
CA ILE A 75 25.10 -13.38 -4.02
C ILE A 75 25.77 -13.94 -5.28
N ALA A 76 25.54 -15.22 -5.54
CA ALA A 76 26.09 -15.92 -6.69
C ALA A 76 25.22 -15.74 -7.95
N SER A 77 23.90 -15.82 -7.81
CA SER A 77 22.96 -15.59 -8.92
C SER A 77 21.56 -15.28 -8.40
N VAL A 78 20.80 -14.50 -9.16
CA VAL A 78 19.36 -14.31 -8.95
C VAL A 78 18.63 -14.69 -10.24
N GLY A 79 17.54 -15.45 -10.12
CA GLY A 79 16.71 -15.86 -11.25
C GLY A 79 15.22 -15.69 -10.97
N LEU A 80 14.43 -15.59 -12.03
CA LEU A 80 12.97 -15.69 -11.97
C LEU A 80 12.59 -17.16 -12.08
N ASP A 81 11.76 -17.63 -11.15
CA ASP A 81 11.21 -18.99 -11.16
C ASP A 81 9.68 -18.95 -11.32
N ALA A 82 9.09 -20.11 -11.61
CA ALA A 82 7.64 -20.28 -11.59
C ALA A 82 7.08 -19.94 -10.20
N GLN A 83 5.98 -19.18 -10.19
CA GLN A 83 5.27 -18.83 -8.97
C GLN A 83 4.63 -20.07 -8.32
N PRO A 84 4.38 -20.04 -6.99
CA PRO A 84 3.84 -21.20 -6.29
C PRO A 84 2.34 -21.41 -6.51
N ASP A 85 1.58 -20.36 -6.81
CA ASP A 85 0.12 -20.36 -6.84
C ASP A 85 -0.38 -20.02 -8.24
N ASP A 86 -0.86 -21.01 -8.99
CA ASP A 86 -1.39 -20.82 -10.35
C ASP A 86 -2.77 -20.12 -10.38
N THR A 87 -3.39 -19.88 -9.22
CA THR A 87 -4.67 -19.16 -9.13
C THR A 87 -4.50 -17.65 -9.04
N VAL A 88 -3.29 -17.17 -8.70
CA VAL A 88 -2.96 -15.75 -8.60
C VAL A 88 -2.28 -15.29 -9.91
N PRO A 89 -2.65 -14.14 -10.49
CA PRO A 89 -1.96 -13.62 -11.68
C PRO A 89 -0.45 -13.36 -11.44
N ARG A 90 0.40 -13.66 -12.44
CA ARG A 90 1.83 -13.30 -12.38
C ARG A 90 2.02 -11.79 -12.50
N PHE A 91 2.93 -11.23 -11.71
CA PHE A 91 3.37 -9.84 -11.88
C PHE A 91 4.10 -9.67 -13.22
N GLN A 92 3.65 -8.71 -14.04
CA GLN A 92 4.12 -8.48 -15.41
C GLN A 92 5.45 -7.70 -15.45
N TYR A 93 6.48 -8.24 -14.80
CA TYR A 93 7.79 -7.60 -14.67
C TYR A 93 8.37 -7.17 -16.03
N GLU A 94 8.28 -8.04 -17.04
CA GLU A 94 8.85 -7.80 -18.36
C GLU A 94 8.21 -6.60 -19.09
N ASP A 95 6.90 -6.43 -18.95
CA ASP A 95 6.18 -5.30 -19.53
C ASP A 95 6.50 -4.01 -18.77
N HIS A 96 6.43 -4.04 -17.43
CA HIS A 96 6.69 -2.86 -16.61
C HIS A 96 8.12 -2.33 -16.74
N ILE A 97 9.11 -3.21 -16.92
CA ILE A 97 10.49 -2.75 -17.17
C ILE A 97 10.65 -2.21 -18.60
N ARG A 98 9.92 -2.71 -19.59
CA ARG A 98 9.90 -2.14 -20.95
C ARG A 98 9.33 -0.72 -20.91
N ASP A 99 8.18 -0.54 -20.26
CA ASP A 99 7.53 0.76 -20.10
C ASP A 99 8.48 1.79 -19.49
N LEU A 100 9.19 1.38 -18.43
CA LEU A 100 10.11 2.24 -17.69
C LEU A 100 11.37 2.60 -18.50
N LEU A 101 12.05 1.61 -19.09
CA LEU A 101 13.37 1.78 -19.69
C LEU A 101 13.34 2.13 -21.19
N GLN A 102 12.32 1.67 -21.92
CA GLN A 102 12.24 1.85 -23.38
C GLN A 102 11.24 2.94 -23.75
N GLU A 103 10.01 2.82 -23.26
CA GLU A 103 8.93 3.77 -23.60
C GLU A 103 9.02 5.07 -22.78
N ARG A 104 9.77 5.03 -21.67
CA ARG A 104 9.95 6.14 -20.74
C ARG A 104 8.60 6.69 -20.27
N ILE A 105 7.74 5.74 -19.87
CA ILE A 105 6.45 5.98 -19.23
C ILE A 105 6.40 5.23 -17.89
N TRP A 106 5.59 5.74 -16.96
CA TRP A 106 5.38 5.04 -15.71
C TRP A 106 4.43 3.86 -15.92
N PRO A 107 4.77 2.65 -15.46
CA PRO A 107 3.89 1.49 -15.59
C PRO A 107 2.55 1.71 -14.89
N ASP A 108 1.51 1.09 -15.43
CA ASP A 108 0.16 1.16 -14.87
C ASP A 108 0.10 0.58 -13.44
N SER A 109 -0.82 1.12 -12.64
CA SER A 109 -1.08 0.59 -11.30
C SER A 109 -1.84 -0.73 -11.36
N THR A 110 -1.39 -1.72 -10.59
CA THR A 110 -2.04 -3.02 -10.50
C THR A 110 -3.44 -2.90 -9.87
N ARG A 111 -4.43 -3.55 -10.51
CA ARG A 111 -5.85 -3.50 -10.08
C ARG A 111 -6.32 -4.73 -9.32
N GLN A 112 -5.49 -5.76 -9.30
CA GLN A 112 -5.74 -7.07 -8.69
C GLN A 112 -4.48 -7.52 -7.97
N ILE A 113 -4.61 -8.59 -7.18
CA ILE A 113 -3.45 -9.24 -6.58
C ILE A 113 -2.58 -9.87 -7.67
N SER A 114 -1.26 -9.82 -7.50
CA SER A 114 -0.32 -10.57 -8.34
C SER A 114 0.90 -11.04 -7.56
N GLU A 115 1.60 -12.05 -8.05
CA GLU A 115 2.76 -12.64 -7.38
C GLU A 115 3.95 -12.81 -8.35
N LEU A 116 5.16 -12.78 -7.80
CA LEU A 116 6.41 -13.10 -8.51
C LEU A 116 7.34 -13.86 -7.58
N ARG A 117 8.03 -14.86 -8.11
CA ARG A 117 9.09 -15.57 -7.38
C ARG A 117 10.48 -15.22 -7.91
N LEU A 118 11.36 -14.82 -6.99
CA LEU A 118 12.81 -14.76 -7.22
C LEU A 118 13.50 -15.89 -6.47
N THR A 119 14.51 -16.48 -7.10
CA THR A 119 15.42 -17.42 -6.43
C THR A 119 16.81 -16.83 -6.37
N VAL A 120 17.30 -16.63 -5.15
CA VAL A 120 18.62 -16.07 -4.86
C VAL A 120 19.54 -17.20 -4.40
N LYS A 121 20.58 -17.49 -5.17
CA LYS A 121 21.68 -18.35 -4.72
C LYS A 121 22.74 -17.48 -4.05
N PHE A 122 23.10 -17.80 -2.81
CA PHE A 122 24.01 -17.01 -2.00
C PHE A 122 24.90 -17.88 -1.11
N GLN A 123 26.03 -17.33 -0.68
CA GLN A 123 26.91 -17.95 0.30
C GLN A 123 26.60 -17.43 1.70
N SER A 124 26.19 -18.31 2.61
CA SER A 124 26.00 -17.96 4.03
C SER A 124 27.27 -17.36 4.64
N ALA A 125 27.12 -16.29 5.44
CA ALA A 125 28.23 -15.69 6.19
C ALA A 125 28.66 -16.56 7.38
N SER A 126 27.75 -17.37 7.93
CA SER A 126 28.09 -18.36 8.96
C SER A 126 28.70 -19.62 8.33
N GLY A 127 29.90 -19.99 8.78
CA GLY A 127 30.62 -21.19 8.31
C GLY A 127 29.91 -22.51 8.62
N TRP A 128 29.12 -22.56 9.70
CA TRP A 128 28.32 -23.74 10.07
C TRP A 128 27.09 -23.90 9.16
N ASN A 129 26.38 -22.80 8.87
CA ASN A 129 25.23 -22.81 7.96
C ASN A 129 25.64 -23.17 6.52
N ARG A 130 26.87 -22.85 6.12
CA ARG A 130 27.43 -23.21 4.80
C ARG A 130 27.55 -24.72 4.58
N LEU A 131 27.67 -25.52 5.65
CA LEU A 131 27.72 -26.99 5.57
C LEU A 131 26.32 -27.64 5.61
N LEU A 132 25.34 -26.97 6.23
CA LEU A 132 24.05 -27.56 6.58
C LEU A 132 22.90 -27.18 5.65
N PHE A 133 22.96 -26.00 5.02
CA PHE A 133 21.84 -25.47 4.22
C PHE A 133 22.27 -25.20 2.78
N PRO A 134 21.39 -25.51 1.80
CA PRO A 134 21.59 -25.05 0.44
C PRO A 134 21.59 -23.52 0.46
N GLY A 135 22.64 -22.92 -0.11
CA GLY A 135 22.79 -21.47 -0.25
C GLY A 135 21.80 -20.91 -1.28
N GLN A 136 20.51 -21.07 -1.03
CA GLN A 136 19.41 -20.71 -1.91
C GLN A 136 18.24 -20.20 -1.06
N LEU A 137 17.66 -19.08 -1.45
CA LEU A 137 16.46 -18.49 -0.85
C LEU A 137 15.46 -18.16 -1.97
N SER A 138 14.22 -18.60 -1.81
CA SER A 138 13.12 -18.13 -2.66
C SER A 138 12.43 -16.93 -2.00
N ILE A 139 12.19 -15.88 -2.77
CA ILE A 139 11.52 -14.65 -2.34
C ILE A 139 10.24 -14.54 -3.17
N ASP A 140 9.11 -14.72 -2.51
CA ASP A 140 7.79 -14.53 -3.10
C ASP A 140 7.35 -13.09 -2.85
N ILE A 141 7.20 -12.30 -3.90
CA ILE A 141 6.74 -10.91 -3.81
C ILE A 141 5.26 -10.90 -4.16
N VAL A 142 4.42 -10.58 -3.17
CA VAL A 142 2.97 -10.54 -3.31
C VAL A 142 2.51 -9.08 -3.39
N ASP A 143 2.01 -8.70 -4.55
CA ASP A 143 1.52 -7.37 -4.86
C ASP A 143 0.01 -7.28 -4.69
N TYR A 144 -0.50 -6.44 -3.79
CA TYR A 144 -1.96 -6.28 -3.61
C TYR A 144 -2.39 -4.84 -3.29
N PRO A 145 -3.61 -4.41 -3.64
CA PRO A 145 -4.09 -3.04 -3.40
C PRO A 145 -4.12 -2.69 -1.90
N GLY A 146 -3.67 -1.48 -1.52
CA GLY A 146 -3.66 -1.05 -0.11
C GLY A 146 -5.06 -0.81 0.44
N GLU A 147 -6.00 -0.45 -0.43
CA GLU A 147 -7.42 -0.30 -0.14
C GLU A 147 -8.01 -1.56 0.48
N TRP A 148 -7.46 -2.72 0.13
CA TRP A 148 -7.93 -4.00 0.64
C TRP A 148 -7.58 -4.25 2.10
N LEU A 149 -6.57 -3.57 2.65
CA LEU A 149 -6.26 -3.62 4.08
C LEU A 149 -7.23 -2.80 4.92
N LEU A 150 -7.82 -1.76 4.34
CA LEU A 150 -8.83 -0.92 5.00
C LEU A 150 -10.12 -1.69 5.32
N ASP A 151 -10.33 -2.85 4.68
CA ASP A 151 -11.45 -3.72 4.98
C ASP A 151 -11.24 -4.56 6.25
N LEU A 152 -10.01 -4.76 6.71
CA LEU A 152 -9.72 -5.63 7.85
C LEU A 152 -10.36 -5.16 9.15
N PRO A 153 -10.37 -3.86 9.50
CA PRO A 153 -11.12 -3.35 10.64
C PRO A 153 -12.62 -3.66 10.60
N LEU A 154 -13.22 -3.90 9.42
CA LEU A 154 -14.63 -4.26 9.30
C LEU A 154 -14.95 -5.63 9.93
N LEU A 155 -13.97 -6.53 10.02
CA LEU A 155 -14.13 -7.83 10.67
C LEU A 155 -14.54 -7.71 12.14
N GLY A 156 -14.10 -6.64 12.81
CA GLY A 156 -14.41 -6.35 14.21
C GLY A 156 -15.63 -5.46 14.43
N GLN A 157 -16.32 -5.03 13.37
CA GLN A 157 -17.46 -4.10 13.43
C GLN A 157 -18.77 -4.79 13.07
N ASP A 158 -19.85 -4.44 13.75
CA ASP A 158 -21.20 -4.73 13.28
C ASP A 158 -21.65 -3.68 12.24
N TYR A 159 -22.73 -3.97 11.52
CA TYR A 159 -23.22 -3.11 10.45
C TYR A 159 -23.64 -1.71 10.95
N ARG A 160 -24.14 -1.62 12.19
CA ARG A 160 -24.51 -0.35 12.82
C ARG A 160 -23.29 0.53 13.06
N THR A 161 -22.23 -0.03 13.64
CA THR A 161 -20.98 0.68 13.92
C THR A 161 -20.34 1.15 12.62
N PHE A 162 -20.26 0.26 11.63
CA PHE A 162 -19.80 0.61 10.29
C PHE A 162 -20.63 1.78 9.72
N SER A 163 -21.95 1.68 9.73
CA SER A 163 -22.83 2.71 9.16
C SER A 163 -22.69 4.07 9.85
N ARG A 164 -22.65 4.09 11.20
CA ARG A 164 -22.45 5.32 11.96
C ARG A 164 -21.12 5.97 11.62
N ASN A 165 -20.02 5.21 11.69
CA ASN A 165 -18.67 5.73 11.42
C ASN A 165 -18.54 6.27 9.99
N THR A 166 -19.07 5.55 8.99
CA THR A 166 -19.03 6.01 7.60
C THR A 166 -19.86 7.27 7.38
N VAL A 167 -21.05 7.38 7.99
CA VAL A 167 -21.91 8.57 7.88
C VAL A 167 -21.28 9.78 8.57
N GLU A 168 -20.68 9.62 9.75
CA GLU A 168 -19.96 10.67 10.47
C GLU A 168 -18.80 11.21 9.62
N LEU A 169 -17.98 10.32 9.07
CA LEU A 169 -16.86 10.69 8.23
C LEU A 169 -17.31 11.37 6.93
N ALA A 170 -18.38 10.88 6.32
CA ALA A 170 -18.95 11.45 5.10
C ALA A 170 -19.52 12.85 5.28
N ARG A 171 -19.83 13.27 6.51
CA ARG A 171 -20.28 14.61 6.86
C ARG A 171 -19.12 15.58 7.21
N SER A 172 -17.89 15.10 7.24
CA SER A 172 -16.72 15.88 7.63
C SER A 172 -15.98 16.52 6.44
N GLY A 173 -15.39 17.70 6.67
CA GLY A 173 -14.44 18.35 5.74
C GLY A 173 -14.94 18.46 4.29
N SER A 174 -14.01 18.23 3.35
CA SER A 174 -14.28 18.19 1.91
C SER A 174 -15.26 17.08 1.49
N ARG A 175 -15.40 16.01 2.28
CA ARG A 175 -16.24 14.84 1.95
C ARG A 175 -17.73 15.15 1.97
N ALA A 176 -18.17 16.14 2.75
CA ALA A 176 -19.58 16.52 2.83
C ALA A 176 -20.16 16.90 1.46
N ALA A 177 -19.36 17.52 0.60
CA ALA A 177 -19.76 17.84 -0.77
C ALA A 177 -19.84 16.58 -1.65
N LEU A 178 -18.90 15.64 -1.48
CA LEU A 178 -18.81 14.41 -2.27
C LEU A 178 -19.89 13.37 -1.91
N SER A 179 -20.32 13.34 -0.65
CA SER A 179 -21.27 12.35 -0.12
C SER A 179 -22.75 12.71 -0.33
N GLY A 180 -23.05 13.93 -0.78
CA GLY A 180 -24.39 14.50 -0.79
C GLY A 180 -25.44 13.65 -1.53
N GLU A 181 -25.09 13.09 -2.70
CA GLU A 181 -26.00 12.23 -3.47
C GLU A 181 -26.39 10.97 -2.67
N TRP A 182 -25.38 10.26 -2.15
CA TRP A 182 -25.59 9.02 -1.40
C TRP A 182 -26.35 9.29 -0.08
N LEU A 183 -25.95 10.31 0.69
CA LEU A 183 -26.61 10.63 1.96
C LEU A 183 -28.07 11.05 1.75
N SER A 184 -28.38 11.80 0.68
CA SER A 184 -29.75 12.18 0.35
C SER A 184 -30.62 10.96 0.04
N LEU A 185 -30.11 10.05 -0.80
CA LEU A 185 -30.79 8.79 -1.12
C LEU A 185 -30.99 7.91 0.13
N ALA A 186 -29.94 7.75 0.94
CA ALA A 186 -29.98 6.92 2.13
C ALA A 186 -30.97 7.47 3.18
N SER A 187 -31.03 8.79 3.35
CA SER A 187 -31.93 9.46 4.31
C SER A 187 -33.39 9.45 3.87
N ALA A 188 -33.66 9.36 2.57
CA ALA A 188 -35.03 9.26 2.04
C ALA A 188 -35.65 7.87 2.22
N MET A 189 -34.83 6.84 2.48
CA MET A 189 -35.32 5.47 2.65
C MET A 189 -35.72 5.18 4.10
N VAL A 190 -36.87 4.51 4.28
CA VAL A 190 -37.28 4.01 5.60
C VAL A 190 -36.55 2.71 5.89
N SER A 191 -35.52 2.76 6.73
CA SER A 191 -34.67 1.59 7.05
C SER A 191 -35.43 0.38 7.60
N THR A 192 -36.60 0.60 8.22
CA THR A 192 -37.49 -0.42 8.77
C THR A 192 -38.59 -0.89 7.80
N ALA A 193 -38.62 -0.39 6.57
CA ALA A 193 -39.51 -0.86 5.52
C ALA A 193 -38.77 -1.82 4.57
N PRO A 194 -39.48 -2.70 3.84
CA PRO A 194 -38.90 -3.43 2.71
C PRO A 194 -38.43 -2.46 1.61
N ALA A 195 -37.38 -2.84 0.88
CA ALA A 195 -36.91 -2.10 -0.29
C ALA A 195 -36.73 -3.05 -1.48
N GLY A 196 -37.05 -2.56 -2.68
CA GLY A 196 -36.87 -3.31 -3.91
C GLY A 196 -35.41 -3.37 -4.35
N GLU A 197 -35.04 -4.43 -5.07
CA GLU A 197 -33.67 -4.58 -5.60
C GLU A 197 -33.19 -3.38 -6.46
N PRO A 198 -34.04 -2.73 -7.29
CA PRO A 198 -33.61 -1.52 -8.01
C PRO A 198 -33.21 -0.36 -7.10
N GLU A 199 -33.90 -0.17 -5.96
CA GLU A 199 -33.60 0.89 -4.99
C GLU A 199 -32.28 0.59 -4.27
N ILE A 200 -32.08 -0.67 -3.87
CA ILE A 200 -30.85 -1.13 -3.24
C ILE A 200 -29.64 -0.94 -4.16
N ARG A 201 -29.76 -1.31 -5.44
CA ARG A 201 -28.69 -1.08 -6.44
C ARG A 201 -28.38 0.40 -6.58
N ARG A 202 -29.41 1.25 -6.73
CA ARG A 202 -29.23 2.70 -6.83
C ARG A 202 -28.49 3.27 -5.62
N LEU A 203 -28.84 2.82 -4.42
CA LEU A 203 -28.19 3.24 -3.18
C LEU A 203 -26.72 2.78 -3.13
N SER A 204 -26.45 1.52 -3.46
CA SER A 204 -25.10 0.95 -3.51
C SER A 204 -24.21 1.63 -4.56
N ASP A 205 -24.76 1.93 -5.74
CA ASP A 205 -24.04 2.63 -6.81
C ASP A 205 -23.70 4.07 -6.41
N ALA A 206 -24.62 4.77 -5.72
CA ALA A 206 -24.36 6.10 -5.19
C ALA A 206 -23.25 6.07 -4.12
N PHE A 207 -23.26 5.05 -3.25
CA PHE A 207 -22.19 4.85 -2.28
C PHE A 207 -20.84 4.56 -2.96
N ALA A 208 -20.82 3.67 -3.97
CA ALA A 208 -19.61 3.38 -4.74
C ALA A 208 -19.08 4.64 -5.48
N ARG A 209 -19.97 5.47 -6.05
CA ARG A 209 -19.60 6.76 -6.64
C ARG A 209 -18.96 7.70 -5.62
N TYR A 210 -19.54 7.80 -4.42
CA TYR A 210 -18.97 8.60 -3.33
C TYR A 210 -17.55 8.14 -2.97
N LEU A 211 -17.34 6.83 -2.79
CA LEU A 211 -16.01 6.30 -2.49
C LEU A 211 -15.01 6.62 -3.61
N ARG A 212 -15.40 6.42 -4.88
CA ARG A 212 -14.54 6.75 -6.03
C ARG A 212 -14.21 8.24 -6.09
N ALA A 213 -15.19 9.10 -5.83
CA ALA A 213 -14.98 10.54 -5.75
C ALA A 213 -13.97 10.89 -4.64
N CYS A 214 -14.03 10.26 -3.46
CA CYS A 214 -13.05 10.50 -2.40
C CYS A 214 -11.62 10.04 -2.77
N ARG A 215 -11.49 8.98 -3.58
CA ARG A 215 -10.20 8.48 -4.07
C ARG A 215 -9.62 9.38 -5.15
N ASP A 216 -10.48 9.85 -6.06
CA ASP A 216 -10.07 10.59 -7.24
C ASP A 216 -9.93 12.10 -6.97
N ASP A 217 -10.52 12.59 -5.87
CA ASP A 217 -10.40 13.97 -5.43
C ASP A 217 -8.94 14.34 -5.11
N GLU A 218 -8.57 15.56 -5.51
CA GLU A 218 -7.21 16.07 -5.32
C GLU A 218 -6.98 16.54 -3.89
N ARG A 219 -8.03 16.79 -3.11
CA ARG A 219 -7.95 17.31 -1.73
C ARG A 219 -8.00 16.19 -0.70
N SER A 220 -8.77 15.13 -0.97
CA SER A 220 -8.80 13.89 -0.17
C SER A 220 -7.72 12.91 -0.64
N LEU A 221 -6.90 12.41 0.28
CA LEU A 221 -5.92 11.35 0.00
C LEU A 221 -6.36 9.98 0.51
N SER A 222 -7.37 9.91 1.37
CA SER A 222 -7.76 8.66 2.00
C SER A 222 -8.77 7.91 1.14
N THR A 223 -8.42 6.68 0.80
CA THR A 223 -9.40 5.68 0.43
C THR A 223 -10.21 5.30 1.67
N LEU A 224 -11.51 5.07 1.49
CA LEU A 224 -12.44 4.73 2.56
C LEU A 224 -12.87 3.27 2.40
N PRO A 225 -13.09 2.53 3.50
CA PRO A 225 -13.70 1.22 3.40
C PRO A 225 -15.17 1.33 2.95
N PRO A 226 -15.69 0.34 2.19
CA PRO A 226 -15.01 -0.91 1.83
C PRO A 226 -14.12 -0.80 0.58
N GLY A 227 -12.90 -1.31 0.66
CA GLY A 227 -11.87 -1.18 -0.38
C GLY A 227 -12.23 -1.84 -1.71
N ARG A 228 -12.97 -2.96 -1.70
CA ARG A 228 -13.39 -3.65 -2.93
C ARG A 228 -14.46 -2.91 -3.72
N PHE A 229 -15.09 -1.87 -3.18
CA PHE A 229 -15.96 -0.99 -3.97
C PHE A 229 -15.14 -0.11 -4.93
N LEU A 230 -13.89 0.19 -4.55
CA LEU A 230 -12.95 0.96 -5.37
C LEU A 230 -12.16 0.07 -6.33
N MET A 231 -11.73 -1.08 -5.83
CA MET A 231 -10.88 -2.05 -6.51
C MET A 231 -11.54 -3.43 -6.44
N PRO A 232 -12.57 -3.69 -7.26
CA PRO A 232 -13.36 -4.91 -7.16
C PRO A 232 -12.60 -6.17 -7.59
N GLY A 233 -11.58 -6.05 -8.45
CA GLY A 233 -10.89 -7.20 -9.03
C GLY A 233 -11.90 -8.17 -9.65
N ASP A 234 -11.80 -9.44 -9.28
CA ASP A 234 -12.70 -10.50 -9.76
C ASP A 234 -14.16 -10.39 -9.26
N LEU A 235 -14.44 -9.46 -8.35
CA LEU A 235 -15.79 -9.22 -7.80
C LEU A 235 -16.56 -8.14 -8.57
N GLU A 236 -16.05 -7.67 -9.71
CA GLU A 236 -16.76 -6.67 -10.51
C GLU A 236 -18.13 -7.19 -10.96
N GLY A 237 -19.19 -6.41 -10.67
CA GLY A 237 -20.57 -6.82 -10.91
C GLY A 237 -21.13 -7.87 -9.92
N SER A 238 -20.37 -8.29 -8.92
CA SER A 238 -20.80 -9.27 -7.92
C SER A 238 -21.90 -8.72 -6.99
N PRO A 239 -22.92 -9.52 -6.64
CA PRO A 239 -23.88 -9.18 -5.59
C PRO A 239 -23.23 -8.92 -4.22
N ALA A 240 -22.00 -9.40 -4.00
CA ALA A 240 -21.26 -9.12 -2.76
C ALA A 240 -20.96 -7.62 -2.56
N LEU A 241 -20.98 -6.81 -3.62
CA LEU A 241 -20.71 -5.37 -3.60
C LEU A 241 -21.99 -4.53 -3.76
N THR A 242 -23.13 -5.04 -3.28
CA THR A 242 -24.45 -4.40 -3.44
C THR A 242 -25.08 -3.96 -2.11
N PHE A 243 -24.30 -3.26 -1.27
CA PHE A 243 -24.76 -2.70 -0.01
C PHE A 243 -24.26 -1.27 0.18
N ALA A 244 -24.93 -0.53 1.06
CA ALA A 244 -24.50 0.80 1.47
C ALA A 244 -24.75 0.99 2.97
N PRO A 245 -24.02 1.90 3.63
CA PRO A 245 -24.33 2.29 5.00
C PRO A 245 -25.64 3.09 5.04
N LEU A 246 -26.37 3.00 6.14
CA LEU A 246 -27.64 3.71 6.36
C LEU A 246 -27.51 4.70 7.53
N PRO A 247 -27.98 5.95 7.38
CA PRO A 247 -28.03 6.90 8.48
C PRO A 247 -29.15 6.53 9.46
N ASP A 248 -29.04 7.04 10.69
CA ASP A 248 -30.10 7.07 11.70
C ASP A 248 -30.76 5.70 11.99
N LEU A 249 -29.94 4.64 11.99
CA LEU A 249 -30.41 3.29 12.32
C LEU A 249 -30.97 3.23 13.75
N PRO A 250 -32.18 2.67 13.96
CA PRO A 250 -32.82 2.65 15.27
C PRO A 250 -32.06 1.73 16.23
N ASP A 251 -31.96 2.06 17.51
CA ASP A 251 -31.23 1.27 18.52
C ASP A 251 -31.96 -0.02 18.94
N ARG A 252 -32.20 -0.89 17.95
CA ARG A 252 -32.83 -2.21 18.08
C ARG A 252 -32.42 -3.10 16.90
N PRO A 253 -32.52 -4.43 17.03
CA PRO A 253 -32.24 -5.36 15.94
C PRO A 253 -33.10 -5.07 14.70
N ALA A 254 -32.56 -5.39 13.52
CA ALA A 254 -33.28 -5.24 12.27
C ALA A 254 -34.54 -6.13 12.25
N GLY A 255 -35.67 -5.57 11.79
CA GLY A 255 -36.85 -6.37 11.50
C GLY A 255 -36.60 -7.31 10.32
N ARG A 256 -37.22 -8.50 10.32
CA ARG A 256 -37.17 -9.39 9.15
C ARG A 256 -37.69 -8.66 7.91
N ASP A 257 -37.06 -8.92 6.77
CA ASP A 257 -37.45 -8.39 5.46
C ASP A 257 -37.42 -6.85 5.34
N THR A 258 -36.64 -6.18 6.19
CA THR A 258 -36.39 -4.73 6.11
C THR A 258 -35.15 -4.41 5.27
N LEU A 259 -35.06 -3.16 4.80
CA LEU A 259 -33.86 -2.63 4.17
C LEU A 259 -32.63 -2.79 5.09
N HIS A 260 -32.78 -2.46 6.38
CA HIS A 260 -31.73 -2.63 7.38
C HIS A 260 -31.23 -4.09 7.44
N ALA A 261 -32.13 -5.06 7.58
CA ALA A 261 -31.74 -6.47 7.61
C ALA A 261 -31.07 -6.94 6.32
N THR A 262 -31.48 -6.39 5.17
CA THR A 262 -30.87 -6.71 3.88
C THR A 262 -29.46 -6.14 3.75
N MET A 263 -29.23 -4.87 4.14
CA MET A 263 -27.90 -4.26 4.12
C MET A 263 -26.96 -4.95 5.11
N GLU A 264 -27.42 -5.22 6.33
CA GLU A 264 -26.65 -5.92 7.36
C GLU A 264 -26.24 -7.32 6.89
N ARG A 265 -27.16 -8.09 6.32
CA ARG A 265 -26.85 -9.41 5.74
C ARG A 265 -25.80 -9.33 4.63
N ARG A 266 -25.90 -8.34 3.73
CA ARG A 266 -24.93 -8.17 2.62
C ARG A 266 -23.56 -7.73 3.13
N PHE A 267 -23.51 -6.87 4.15
CA PHE A 267 -22.27 -6.49 4.83
C PHE A 267 -21.59 -7.68 5.51
N GLU A 268 -22.36 -8.51 6.24
CA GLU A 268 -21.80 -9.72 6.86
C GLU A 268 -21.35 -10.76 5.82
N ALA A 269 -22.07 -10.89 4.70
CA ALA A 269 -21.65 -11.72 3.57
C ALA A 269 -20.35 -11.19 2.94
N TYR A 270 -20.19 -9.88 2.80
CA TYR A 270 -18.95 -9.25 2.33
C TYR A 270 -17.78 -9.58 3.27
N LYS A 271 -17.97 -9.43 4.58
CA LYS A 271 -16.95 -9.82 5.58
C LYS A 271 -16.58 -11.29 5.46
N ALA A 272 -17.57 -12.18 5.37
CA ALA A 272 -17.36 -13.63 5.36
C ALA A 272 -16.72 -14.15 4.08
N ASN A 273 -17.13 -13.63 2.92
CA ASN A 273 -16.79 -14.21 1.62
C ASN A 273 -15.73 -13.41 0.85
N VAL A 274 -15.42 -12.18 1.27
CA VAL A 274 -14.44 -11.32 0.59
C VAL A 274 -13.29 -10.97 1.52
N VAL A 275 -13.58 -10.42 2.70
CA VAL A 275 -12.52 -9.91 3.60
C VAL A 275 -11.78 -11.05 4.29
N LYS A 276 -12.50 -12.04 4.86
CA LYS A 276 -11.88 -13.18 5.56
C LYS A 276 -11.03 -14.06 4.63
N PRO A 277 -11.48 -14.47 3.42
CA PRO A 277 -10.67 -15.33 2.56
C PRO A 277 -9.37 -14.66 2.13
N PHE A 278 -9.44 -13.41 1.66
CA PHE A 278 -8.25 -12.63 1.29
C PHE A 278 -7.21 -12.59 2.41
N PHE A 279 -7.67 -12.34 3.64
CA PHE A 279 -6.80 -12.27 4.79
C PHE A 279 -6.14 -13.62 5.12
N ARG A 280 -6.89 -14.72 5.04
CA ARG A 280 -6.38 -16.07 5.35
C ARG A 280 -5.43 -16.59 4.27
N GLU A 281 -5.76 -16.36 3.00
CA GLU A 281 -5.05 -16.96 1.86
C GLU A 281 -3.76 -16.21 1.50
N HIS A 282 -3.75 -14.88 1.68
CA HIS A 282 -2.61 -14.05 1.29
C HIS A 282 -1.94 -13.41 2.51
N PHE A 283 -2.67 -12.61 3.28
CA PHE A 283 -2.08 -11.77 4.33
C PHE A 283 -1.46 -12.59 5.48
N ALA A 284 -2.16 -13.61 5.97
CA ALA A 284 -1.70 -14.44 7.08
C ALA A 284 -0.42 -15.24 6.77
N ARG A 285 -0.06 -15.36 5.48
CA ARG A 285 1.12 -16.10 5.00
C ARG A 285 2.34 -15.22 4.77
N LEU A 286 2.21 -13.89 4.95
CA LEU A 286 3.32 -12.97 4.76
C LEU A 286 4.32 -13.07 5.92
N ASP A 287 5.61 -13.01 5.60
CA ASP A 287 6.70 -12.95 6.58
C ASP A 287 7.22 -11.50 6.71
N ARG A 288 7.19 -10.74 5.61
CA ARG A 288 7.65 -9.36 5.55
C ARG A 288 6.60 -8.47 4.90
N GLN A 289 6.56 -7.20 5.27
CA GLN A 289 5.65 -6.23 4.67
C GLN A 289 6.35 -4.92 4.31
N VAL A 290 6.01 -4.37 3.14
CA VAL A 290 6.28 -2.97 2.80
C VAL A 290 4.96 -2.24 2.57
N VAL A 291 4.79 -1.10 3.22
CA VAL A 291 3.68 -0.16 3.01
C VAL A 291 4.25 1.11 2.38
N LEU A 292 4.00 1.30 1.09
CA LEU A 292 4.45 2.46 0.34
C LEU A 292 3.48 3.62 0.52
N VAL A 293 4.01 4.82 0.76
CA VAL A 293 3.20 6.04 0.96
C VAL A 293 3.77 7.20 0.15
N ASP A 294 2.89 7.98 -0.47
CA ASP A 294 3.27 9.25 -1.11
C ASP A 294 3.04 10.41 -0.13
N ALA A 295 3.91 10.51 0.87
CA ALA A 295 3.81 11.57 1.89
C ALA A 295 4.03 12.97 1.29
N LEU A 296 4.85 13.08 0.24
CA LEU A 296 5.09 14.36 -0.44
C LEU A 296 3.82 14.92 -1.09
N GLN A 297 3.06 14.07 -1.77
CA GLN A 297 1.79 14.47 -2.35
C GLN A 297 0.78 14.89 -1.27
N ALA A 298 0.81 14.27 -0.09
CA ALA A 298 -0.03 14.68 1.05
C ALA A 298 0.31 16.07 1.56
N ILE A 299 1.59 16.32 1.77
CA ILE A 299 2.09 17.62 2.20
C ILE A 299 1.76 18.70 1.17
N ASN A 300 1.96 18.40 -0.13
CA ASN A 300 1.62 19.31 -1.23
C ASN A 300 0.12 19.65 -1.26
N ARG A 301 -0.78 18.70 -0.92
CA ARG A 301 -2.23 18.91 -0.91
C ARG A 301 -2.75 19.67 0.32
N GLY A 302 -1.99 19.64 1.43
CA GLY A 302 -2.28 20.43 2.63
C GLY A 302 -2.74 19.60 3.84
N PRO A 303 -3.11 20.27 4.95
CA PRO A 303 -3.31 19.62 6.25
C PRO A 303 -4.38 18.52 6.27
N GLU A 304 -5.53 18.73 5.61
CA GLU A 304 -6.61 17.73 5.53
C GLU A 304 -6.11 16.42 4.89
N ALA A 305 -5.27 16.51 3.87
CA ALA A 305 -4.70 15.36 3.18
C ALA A 305 -3.66 14.62 4.05
N VAL A 306 -2.92 15.35 4.90
CA VAL A 306 -1.98 14.77 5.87
C VAL A 306 -2.72 14.04 7.00
N GLU A 307 -3.78 14.63 7.55
CA GLU A 307 -4.64 13.99 8.56
C GLU A 307 -5.32 12.73 8.02
N ASP A 308 -5.74 12.77 6.76
CA ASP A 308 -6.30 11.62 6.07
C ASP A 308 -5.29 10.49 5.88
N LEU A 309 -4.05 10.81 5.48
CA LEU A 309 -2.97 9.84 5.40
C LEU A 309 -2.64 9.24 6.78
N GLU A 310 -2.62 10.06 7.83
CA GLU A 310 -2.41 9.62 9.22
C GLU A 310 -3.51 8.62 9.64
N ARG A 311 -4.79 8.91 9.37
CA ARG A 311 -5.91 8.02 9.69
C ARG A 311 -5.82 6.70 8.92
N ALA A 312 -5.58 6.75 7.61
CA ALA A 312 -5.46 5.55 6.77
C ALA A 312 -4.30 4.67 7.23
N LEU A 313 -3.14 5.27 7.54
CA LEU A 313 -2.00 4.52 8.06
C LEU A 313 -2.26 3.95 9.44
N ALA A 314 -2.99 4.65 10.31
CA ALA A 314 -3.39 4.10 11.60
C ALA A 314 -4.24 2.84 11.46
N GLU A 315 -5.22 2.83 10.55
CA GLU A 315 -6.07 1.67 10.27
C GLU A 315 -5.28 0.51 9.66
N VAL A 316 -4.45 0.79 8.66
CA VAL A 316 -3.60 -0.22 8.01
C VAL A 316 -2.58 -0.80 8.99
N LEU A 317 -1.87 0.04 9.73
CA LEU A 317 -0.84 -0.40 10.67
C LEU A 317 -1.42 -1.13 11.88
N ALA A 318 -2.66 -0.80 12.28
CA ALA A 318 -3.37 -1.56 13.31
C ALA A 318 -3.55 -3.04 12.95
N CYS A 319 -3.64 -3.37 11.65
CA CYS A 319 -3.78 -4.75 11.18
C CYS A 319 -2.52 -5.60 11.39
N PHE A 320 -1.34 -4.97 11.47
CA PHE A 320 -0.06 -5.65 11.70
C PHE A 320 0.29 -5.78 13.20
N ARG A 321 -0.55 -5.29 14.10
CA ARG A 321 -0.32 -5.36 15.55
C ARG A 321 -0.49 -6.80 16.04
N LEU A 322 0.62 -7.54 16.10
CA LEU A 322 0.72 -8.82 16.79
C LEU A 322 0.55 -8.62 18.30
N GLY A 323 -0.41 -9.33 18.92
CA GLY A 323 -0.26 -9.73 20.34
C GLY A 323 -1.12 -9.06 21.42
N ARG A 324 -2.17 -8.27 21.15
CA ARG A 324 -3.12 -7.87 22.22
C ARG A 324 -4.59 -7.96 21.80
N SER A 325 -5.21 -9.06 22.22
CA SER A 325 -6.65 -9.23 22.48
C SER A 325 -7.62 -8.61 21.46
N GLY A 326 -7.52 -8.98 20.19
CA GLY A 326 -8.57 -8.73 19.20
C GLY A 326 -9.04 -10.05 18.58
N LEU A 327 -10.30 -10.14 18.15
CA LEU A 327 -10.87 -11.28 17.42
C LEU A 327 -10.03 -11.69 16.18
N ILE A 328 -9.19 -10.79 15.66
CA ILE A 328 -8.25 -11.01 14.55
C ILE A 328 -7.08 -11.92 14.98
N THR A 329 -6.70 -11.94 16.26
CA THR A 329 -5.60 -12.80 16.78
C THR A 329 -5.98 -14.28 16.81
N ALA A 330 -7.28 -14.60 16.93
CA ALA A 330 -7.77 -15.98 16.94
C ALA A 330 -7.70 -16.66 15.55
N LEU A 331 -7.58 -15.87 14.49
CA LEU A 331 -7.46 -16.34 13.10
C LEU A 331 -6.00 -16.39 12.61
N THR A 332 -5.04 -15.91 13.40
CA THR A 332 -3.72 -15.52 12.92
C THR A 332 -2.57 -16.16 13.69
N GLY A 333 -2.00 -17.21 13.11
CA GLY A 333 -0.57 -17.47 13.25
C GLY A 333 0.27 -16.50 12.41
N SER A 334 -0.11 -15.20 12.36
CA SER A 334 0.53 -14.17 11.53
C SER A 334 2.03 -14.12 11.83
N ARG A 335 2.86 -14.24 10.78
CA ARG A 335 4.32 -14.33 10.87
C ARG A 335 5.06 -13.03 10.56
N ILE A 336 4.33 -11.95 10.28
CA ILE A 336 4.96 -10.70 9.85
C ILE A 336 5.78 -10.13 11.02
N ASP A 337 7.09 -10.33 10.96
CA ASP A 337 8.04 -9.92 12.00
C ASP A 337 8.78 -8.62 11.64
N ARG A 338 8.77 -8.22 10.35
CA ARG A 338 9.20 -6.89 9.90
C ARG A 338 8.22 -6.24 8.93
N VAL A 339 7.82 -5.01 9.26
CA VAL A 339 7.04 -4.08 8.46
C VAL A 339 7.89 -2.83 8.20
N LEU A 340 7.94 -2.42 6.94
CA LEU A 340 8.58 -1.19 6.51
C LEU A 340 7.53 -0.21 6.00
N VAL A 341 7.44 0.98 6.59
CA VAL A 341 6.70 2.10 6.00
C VAL A 341 7.68 2.94 5.18
N ALA A 342 7.45 3.02 3.88
CA ALA A 342 8.38 3.66 2.95
C ALA A 342 7.72 4.85 2.25
N ALA A 343 8.19 6.07 2.56
CA ALA A 343 7.83 7.27 1.83
C ALA A 343 8.52 7.27 0.46
N THR A 344 7.75 7.18 -0.61
CA THR A 344 8.29 7.06 -1.97
C THR A 344 8.54 8.43 -2.60
N LYS A 345 9.17 8.42 -3.79
CA LYS A 345 9.46 9.61 -4.61
C LYS A 345 10.35 10.64 -3.90
N ALA A 346 11.24 10.18 -3.02
CA ALA A 346 12.21 11.06 -2.34
C ALA A 346 13.11 11.83 -3.33
N ASP A 347 13.25 11.35 -4.57
CA ASP A 347 13.97 12.05 -5.65
C ASP A 347 13.27 13.34 -6.10
N HIS A 348 12.01 13.55 -5.73
CA HIS A 348 11.33 14.84 -5.89
C HIS A 348 11.80 15.89 -4.87
N LEU A 349 12.80 15.57 -4.06
CA LEU A 349 13.50 16.48 -3.17
C LEU A 349 15.01 16.38 -3.37
N HIS A 350 15.69 17.47 -3.07
CA HIS A 350 17.13 17.46 -2.86
C HIS A 350 17.48 16.59 -1.63
N HIS A 351 18.70 16.04 -1.56
CA HIS A 351 19.08 15.11 -0.49
C HIS A 351 18.94 15.68 0.92
N GLU A 352 19.09 16.99 1.06
CA GLU A 352 18.86 17.74 2.30
C GLU A 352 17.42 17.59 2.85
N GLY A 353 16.45 17.27 1.98
CA GLY A 353 15.05 17.04 2.36
C GLY A 353 14.71 15.59 2.71
N HIS A 354 15.58 14.60 2.42
CA HIS A 354 15.22 13.17 2.58
C HIS A 354 15.02 12.79 4.04
N ASP A 355 15.87 13.30 4.94
CA ASP A 355 15.75 13.03 6.37
C ASP A 355 14.54 13.74 6.99
N ARG A 356 14.18 14.92 6.47
CA ARG A 356 12.94 15.62 6.86
C ARG A 356 11.70 14.84 6.41
N LEU A 357 11.70 14.30 5.19
CA LEU A 357 10.61 13.45 4.70
C LEU A 357 10.46 12.17 5.55
N GLU A 358 11.58 11.54 5.93
CA GLU A 358 11.58 10.38 6.83
C GLU A 358 11.02 10.76 8.21
N ALA A 359 11.43 11.88 8.79
CA ALA A 359 10.94 12.37 10.07
C ALA A 359 9.43 12.70 10.04
N ILE A 360 8.96 13.35 8.98
CA ILE A 360 7.52 13.64 8.80
C ILE A 360 6.73 12.34 8.65
N THR A 361 7.20 11.40 7.85
CA THR A 361 6.54 10.09 7.68
C THR A 361 6.49 9.34 9.00
N ARG A 362 7.58 9.36 9.77
CA ARG A 362 7.64 8.77 11.11
C ARG A 362 6.58 9.40 12.02
N ARG A 363 6.48 10.73 12.03
CA ARG A 363 5.47 11.46 12.80
C ARG A 363 4.04 11.15 12.37
N ILE A 364 3.76 11.00 11.08
CA ILE A 364 2.45 10.56 10.58
C ILE A 364 2.12 9.16 11.13
N THR A 365 3.11 8.27 11.19
CA THR A 365 2.90 6.92 11.71
C THR A 365 2.91 6.81 13.23
N GLU A 366 3.33 7.86 13.97
CA GLU A 366 3.51 7.79 15.42
C GLU A 366 2.24 7.41 16.16
N ARG A 367 1.08 7.97 15.82
CA ARG A 367 -0.20 7.59 16.46
C ARG A 367 -0.52 6.12 16.24
N ALA A 368 -0.28 5.62 15.03
CA ALA A 368 -0.48 4.21 14.69
C ALA A 368 0.46 3.28 15.47
N LEU A 369 1.70 3.74 15.70
CA LEU A 369 2.76 3.00 16.37
C LEU A 369 2.78 3.23 17.89
N SER A 370 2.01 4.20 18.40
CA SER A 370 1.87 4.54 19.82
C SER A 370 1.16 3.41 20.57
N GLY A 371 1.96 2.47 21.06
CA GLY A 371 1.49 1.24 21.70
C GLY A 371 2.32 0.00 21.36
N VAL A 372 3.18 0.08 20.33
CA VAL A 372 4.04 -1.03 19.89
C VAL A 372 5.52 -0.80 20.25
N GLY A 373 5.91 0.42 20.63
CA GLY A 373 7.31 0.75 20.92
C GLY A 373 8.11 0.76 19.62
N LEU A 374 8.46 1.96 19.15
CA LEU A 374 9.18 2.21 17.88
C LEU A 374 10.54 1.48 17.76
N SER A 375 11.05 0.92 18.85
CA SER A 375 12.38 0.30 18.95
C SER A 375 12.37 -1.20 19.30
N GLY A 376 11.20 -1.86 19.41
CA GLY A 376 11.13 -3.24 19.91
C GLY A 376 10.44 -4.27 19.01
N ALA A 377 9.66 -3.86 18.01
CA ALA A 377 8.70 -4.76 17.37
C ALA A 377 8.63 -4.58 15.85
N GLY A 378 9.75 -4.78 15.14
CA GLY A 378 9.68 -5.05 13.70
C GLY A 378 9.13 -3.93 12.81
N PHE A 379 9.00 -2.68 13.25
CA PHE A 379 8.60 -1.56 12.39
C PHE A 379 9.80 -0.66 12.12
N ASP A 380 9.98 -0.26 10.86
CA ASP A 380 10.88 0.83 10.47
C ASP A 380 10.20 1.77 9.48
N VAL A 381 10.71 3.00 9.41
CA VAL A 381 10.21 4.06 8.53
C VAL A 381 11.39 4.65 7.76
N MET A 382 11.29 4.75 6.43
CA MET A 382 12.33 5.37 5.61
C MET A 382 11.75 6.18 4.46
N ALA A 383 12.48 7.21 4.03
CA ALA A 383 12.27 7.84 2.73
C ALA A 383 13.09 7.11 1.66
N LEU A 384 12.51 6.84 0.49
CA LEU A 384 13.19 6.18 -0.63
C LEU A 384 12.67 6.68 -1.99
N ALA A 385 13.42 6.37 -3.04
CA ALA A 385 12.96 6.45 -4.42
C ALA A 385 13.32 5.16 -5.11
N SER A 386 12.31 4.36 -5.48
CA SER A 386 12.50 3.10 -6.20
C SER A 386 13.20 3.31 -7.53
N VAL A 387 12.84 4.39 -8.23
CA VAL A 387 13.47 4.85 -9.46
C VAL A 387 13.74 6.33 -9.28
N ARG A 388 14.99 6.74 -9.46
CA ARG A 388 15.41 8.13 -9.39
C ARG A 388 15.22 8.77 -10.77
N ALA A 389 14.21 9.62 -10.91
CA ALA A 389 13.89 10.35 -12.14
C ALA A 389 14.62 11.71 -12.25
N THR A 390 15.19 12.19 -11.15
CA THR A 390 15.80 13.51 -11.05
C THR A 390 17.29 13.45 -10.73
N ARG A 391 18.03 14.51 -11.07
CA ARG A 391 19.41 14.76 -10.66
C ARG A 391 19.47 15.97 -9.74
N GLU A 392 20.31 15.92 -8.72
CA GLU A 392 20.53 17.07 -7.85
C GLU A 392 21.43 18.09 -8.54
N ALA A 393 21.10 19.37 -8.40
CA ALA A 393 21.90 20.48 -8.90
C ALA A 393 21.77 21.68 -7.95
N TYR A 394 22.53 22.73 -8.23
CA TYR A 394 22.46 23.99 -7.51
C TYR A 394 22.35 25.13 -8.50
N VAL A 395 21.52 26.12 -8.18
CA VAL A 395 21.38 27.35 -8.97
C VAL A 395 21.69 28.54 -8.08
N GLU A 396 22.54 29.44 -8.57
CA GLU A 396 22.78 30.73 -7.89
C GLU A 396 21.67 31.71 -8.27
N ARG A 397 20.99 32.27 -7.27
CA ARG A 397 19.97 33.29 -7.45
C ARG A 397 20.10 34.32 -6.34
N HIS A 398 20.23 35.60 -6.71
CA HIS A 398 20.40 36.71 -5.76
C HIS A 398 21.57 36.54 -4.75
N GLY A 399 22.63 35.82 -5.14
CA GLY A 399 23.78 35.54 -4.28
C GLY A 399 23.59 34.35 -3.33
N GLU A 400 22.43 33.71 -3.35
CA GLU A 400 22.14 32.49 -2.60
C GLU A 400 22.23 31.26 -3.50
N ARG A 401 22.78 30.17 -2.97
CA ARG A 401 22.89 28.88 -3.67
C ARG A 401 21.68 28.03 -3.32
N LEU A 402 20.74 27.92 -4.24
CA LEU A 402 19.50 27.18 -4.03
C LEU A 402 19.67 25.71 -4.46
N PRO A 403 19.31 24.74 -3.59
CA PRO A 403 19.32 23.33 -3.94
C PRO A 403 18.14 23.02 -4.86
N VAL A 404 18.39 22.52 -6.07
CA VAL A 404 17.34 22.21 -7.05
C VAL A 404 17.43 20.76 -7.51
N ILE A 405 16.33 20.26 -8.05
CA ILE A 405 16.27 18.98 -8.75
C ILE A 405 16.05 19.22 -10.23
N ALA A 406 16.76 18.50 -11.08
CA ALA A 406 16.67 18.59 -12.53
C ALA A 406 16.13 17.29 -13.12
N GLY A 407 15.11 17.38 -13.97
CA GLY A 407 14.51 16.24 -14.67
C GLY A 407 13.59 16.73 -15.79
N THR A 408 12.86 15.83 -16.43
CA THR A 408 11.83 16.19 -17.42
C THR A 408 10.46 16.10 -16.76
N PRO A 409 9.81 17.21 -16.39
CA PRO A 409 8.45 17.18 -15.86
C PRO A 409 7.48 16.57 -16.88
N MET A 410 6.42 15.91 -16.42
CA MET A 410 5.41 15.32 -17.30
C MET A 410 4.60 16.42 -18.00
N ALA A 411 4.07 16.11 -19.20
CA ALA A 411 3.22 17.03 -19.93
C ALA A 411 1.97 17.38 -19.12
N GLY A 412 1.64 18.68 -19.04
CA GLY A 412 0.48 19.19 -18.31
C GLY A 412 0.71 19.48 -16.83
N GLU A 413 1.84 19.05 -16.25
CA GLU A 413 2.26 19.47 -14.91
C GLU A 413 2.47 20.99 -14.87
N ARG A 414 2.26 21.61 -13.70
CA ARG A 414 2.30 23.05 -13.52
C ARG A 414 3.05 23.44 -12.26
N ILE A 415 3.88 24.47 -12.37
CA ILE A 415 4.47 25.20 -11.23
C ILE A 415 4.36 26.68 -11.53
N GLY A 416 3.80 27.45 -10.58
CA GLY A 416 3.47 28.85 -10.80
C GLY A 416 2.60 29.06 -12.05
N GLY A 417 3.06 29.91 -12.97
CA GLY A 417 2.39 30.19 -14.24
C GLY A 417 2.84 29.34 -15.43
N GLU A 418 3.78 28.41 -15.26
CA GLU A 418 4.31 27.59 -16.34
C GLU A 418 3.58 26.24 -16.44
N THR A 419 3.33 25.76 -17.66
CA THR A 419 2.82 24.41 -17.94
C THR A 419 3.88 23.65 -18.73
N PHE A 420 4.25 22.46 -18.27
CA PHE A 420 5.32 21.67 -18.88
C PHE A 420 4.83 20.86 -20.08
N ASP A 421 5.71 20.63 -21.05
CA ASP A 421 5.44 19.95 -22.33
C ASP A 421 5.75 18.45 -22.32
N GLY A 422 6.40 17.93 -21.26
CA GLY A 422 6.80 16.53 -21.20
C GLY A 422 8.10 16.20 -21.94
N ILE A 423 8.83 17.21 -22.41
CA ILE A 423 10.02 17.07 -23.26
C ILE A 423 11.21 17.82 -22.66
N ARG A 424 11.03 19.08 -22.27
CA ARG A 424 12.13 19.92 -21.77
C ARG A 424 12.62 19.46 -20.40
N GLN A 425 13.94 19.41 -20.23
CA GLN A 425 14.56 19.23 -18.92
C GLN A 425 14.56 20.58 -18.18
N THR A 426 14.09 20.57 -16.94
CA THR A 426 13.93 21.77 -16.11
C THR A 426 14.51 21.55 -14.73
N ALA A 427 15.21 22.56 -14.20
CA ALA A 427 15.63 22.63 -12.81
C ALA A 427 14.51 23.26 -11.97
N ILE A 428 14.04 22.55 -10.95
CA ILE A 428 12.91 22.91 -10.10
C ILE A 428 13.37 22.99 -8.66
N PHE A 429 12.97 24.06 -7.99
CA PHE A 429 13.04 24.16 -6.53
C PHE A 429 11.69 23.71 -5.97
N PRO A 430 11.58 22.52 -5.37
CA PRO A 430 10.30 22.00 -4.89
C PRO A 430 9.82 22.68 -3.61
N GLY A 431 10.63 23.55 -2.99
CA GLY A 431 10.40 24.10 -1.66
C GLY A 431 11.10 23.29 -0.56
N ASP A 432 10.94 23.75 0.68
CA ASP A 432 11.57 23.15 1.85
C ASP A 432 10.53 22.49 2.74
N LEU A 433 10.75 21.21 3.02
CA LEU A 433 10.01 20.55 4.09
C LEU A 433 10.32 21.22 5.43
N PRO A 434 9.33 21.37 6.32
CA PRO A 434 9.54 21.99 7.61
C PRO A 434 10.51 21.17 8.47
N GLU A 435 11.36 21.87 9.22
CA GLU A 435 12.28 21.23 10.16
C GLU A 435 11.55 20.52 11.30
N ASN A 436 10.43 21.10 11.75
CA ASN A 436 9.55 20.50 12.75
C ASN A 436 8.31 19.87 12.09
N PRO A 437 8.20 18.52 12.06
CA PRO A 437 7.03 17.82 11.53
C PRO A 437 5.70 18.22 12.16
N GLU A 438 5.68 18.60 13.45
CA GLU A 438 4.45 18.99 14.15
C GLU A 438 3.76 20.19 13.51
N SER A 439 4.53 21.04 12.82
CA SER A 439 3.99 22.23 12.15
C SER A 439 3.02 21.90 11.01
N LEU A 440 3.04 20.67 10.48
CA LEU A 440 2.08 20.21 9.48
C LEU A 440 0.71 19.82 10.07
N PHE A 441 0.64 19.64 11.40
CA PHE A 441 -0.57 19.21 12.11
C PHE A 441 -1.20 20.35 12.93
N GLN A 442 -0.59 21.53 12.95
CA GLN A 442 -1.13 22.71 13.63
C GLN A 442 -1.98 23.52 12.64
N VAL A 443 -3.25 23.73 12.98
CA VAL A 443 -4.14 24.61 12.23
C VAL A 443 -3.76 26.05 12.57
N ASP A 444 -2.85 26.63 11.80
CA ASP A 444 -2.52 28.04 11.89
C ASP A 444 -3.25 28.80 10.77
N GLU A 445 -4.31 29.52 11.13
CA GLU A 445 -5.09 30.33 10.18
C GLU A 445 -4.21 31.38 9.47
N SER A 446 -3.07 31.77 10.04
CA SER A 446 -2.13 32.72 9.45
C SER A 446 -1.26 32.13 8.32
N ARG A 447 -1.24 30.79 8.17
CA ARG A 447 -0.50 30.07 7.11
C ARG A 447 -1.39 29.61 5.95
N SER A 448 -2.67 29.97 5.95
CA SER A 448 -3.61 29.61 4.89
C SER A 448 -3.10 30.08 3.52
N GLY A 449 -2.59 29.17 2.70
CA GLY A 449 -2.20 29.43 1.31
C GLY A 449 -0.71 29.27 0.96
N ARG A 450 0.18 28.95 1.91
CA ARG A 450 1.57 28.55 1.57
C ARG A 450 1.74 27.05 1.73
N HIS A 451 1.78 26.33 0.60
CA HIS A 451 2.20 24.94 0.57
C HIS A 451 3.72 24.90 0.81
N PRO A 452 4.22 24.10 1.77
CA PRO A 452 5.66 24.05 2.07
C PRO A 452 6.47 23.49 0.90
N VAL A 453 5.83 22.72 0.03
CA VAL A 453 6.40 22.21 -1.22
C VAL A 453 5.40 22.30 -2.36
N GLU A 454 5.89 22.51 -3.58
CA GLU A 454 5.16 22.37 -4.84
C GLU A 454 5.83 21.25 -5.65
N VAL A 455 5.26 20.05 -5.59
CA VAL A 455 5.85 18.86 -6.20
C VAL A 455 5.18 18.56 -7.53
N VAL A 456 5.97 18.51 -8.61
CA VAL A 456 5.53 17.99 -9.92
C VAL A 456 6.00 16.58 -10.16
N ARG A 457 5.34 15.93 -11.11
CA ARG A 457 5.70 14.59 -11.57
C ARG A 457 6.73 14.67 -12.69
N PHE A 458 7.79 13.87 -12.59
CA PHE A 458 8.79 13.73 -13.63
C PHE A 458 8.55 12.47 -14.48
N ARG A 459 9.03 12.48 -15.71
CA ARG A 459 9.13 11.26 -16.53
C ARG A 459 10.21 10.33 -15.97
N PRO A 460 10.14 9.01 -16.25
CA PRO A 460 11.24 8.10 -15.97
C PRO A 460 12.60 8.63 -16.48
N PRO A 461 13.71 8.27 -15.81
CA PRO A 461 15.03 8.78 -16.18
C PRO A 461 15.43 8.30 -17.57
N GLU A 462 16.20 9.14 -18.28
CA GLU A 462 16.94 8.67 -19.45
C GLU A 462 18.14 7.87 -18.95
N LEU A 463 18.30 6.66 -19.48
CA LEU A 463 19.40 5.76 -19.11
C LEU A 463 20.49 5.82 -20.19
N ASP A 464 21.71 6.18 -19.79
CA ASP A 464 22.89 6.14 -20.65
C ASP A 464 23.30 4.70 -21.00
N THR A 465 23.07 4.23 -22.22
CA THR A 465 23.60 2.93 -22.66
C THR A 465 25.13 2.94 -22.62
N THR A 466 25.76 2.04 -21.85
CA THR A 466 27.21 1.86 -21.92
C THR A 466 27.60 1.24 -23.27
N ALA A 467 28.81 1.56 -23.75
CA ALA A 467 29.34 1.13 -25.05
C ALA A 467 29.44 -0.41 -25.25
N GLY A 468 29.20 -1.21 -24.20
CA GLY A 468 29.16 -2.68 -24.24
C GLY A 468 27.76 -3.30 -24.22
N GLY A 469 26.68 -2.51 -24.32
CA GLY A 469 25.30 -3.02 -24.36
C GLY A 469 24.74 -3.54 -23.03
N LEU A 470 25.49 -3.42 -21.93
CA LEU A 470 25.00 -3.73 -20.58
C LEU A 470 23.97 -2.68 -20.17
N LYS A 471 22.74 -3.14 -19.92
CA LYS A 471 21.62 -2.34 -19.44
C LYS A 471 22.00 -1.78 -18.06
N LEU A 472 22.00 -0.46 -17.94
CA LEU A 472 22.22 0.25 -16.69
C LEU A 472 21.29 -0.29 -15.59
N SER A 473 21.84 -0.43 -14.38
CA SER A 473 21.06 -0.55 -13.16
C SER A 473 20.07 0.62 -13.05
N VAL A 474 18.83 0.35 -12.69
CA VAL A 474 17.83 1.38 -12.46
C VAL A 474 18.26 2.22 -11.25
N PRO A 475 18.54 3.54 -11.41
CA PRO A 475 19.03 4.36 -10.33
C PRO A 475 17.96 4.50 -9.25
N HIS A 476 18.36 4.50 -7.98
CA HIS A 476 17.45 4.53 -6.85
C HIS A 476 18.03 5.36 -5.69
N ILE A 477 17.20 5.61 -4.68
CA ILE A 477 17.60 6.21 -3.40
C ILE A 477 17.13 5.26 -2.29
N ARG A 478 18.06 4.75 -1.47
CA ARG A 478 17.82 3.90 -0.29
C ARG A 478 17.03 2.59 -0.52
N LEU A 479 16.78 2.17 -1.77
CA LEU A 479 16.18 0.85 -2.08
C LEU A 479 17.01 -0.32 -1.52
N ASP A 480 18.33 -0.18 -1.53
CA ASP A 480 19.28 -1.11 -0.91
C ASP A 480 19.15 -1.17 0.62
N ARG A 481 18.89 -0.05 1.28
CA ARG A 481 18.56 -0.02 2.73
C ARG A 481 17.23 -0.73 3.01
N ALA A 482 16.23 -0.54 2.16
CA ALA A 482 14.96 -1.27 2.25
C ALA A 482 15.17 -2.79 2.11
N LEU A 483 15.93 -3.21 1.10
CA LEU A 483 16.32 -4.62 0.90
C LEU A 483 17.07 -5.20 2.11
N GLN A 484 18.01 -4.45 2.67
CA GLN A 484 18.75 -4.87 3.86
C GLN A 484 17.81 -5.08 5.05
N TYR A 485 16.86 -4.17 5.27
CA TYR A 485 15.90 -4.28 6.35
C TYR A 485 14.95 -5.47 6.17
N LEU A 486 14.48 -5.72 4.94
CA LEU A 486 13.47 -6.74 4.67
C LEU A 486 14.05 -8.15 4.50
N LEU A 487 15.24 -8.27 3.92
CA LEU A 487 15.78 -9.56 3.46
C LEU A 487 17.20 -9.85 3.94
N GLY A 488 17.90 -8.86 4.51
CA GLY A 488 19.32 -8.97 4.84
C GLY A 488 19.64 -10.07 5.86
N ASP A 489 18.72 -10.39 6.76
CA ASP A 489 18.87 -11.46 7.77
C ASP A 489 18.56 -12.85 7.21
N TYR A 490 17.65 -12.99 6.25
CA TYR A 490 17.43 -14.24 5.51
C TYR A 490 18.62 -14.64 4.64
N LEU A 491 19.42 -13.65 4.24
CA LEU A 491 20.61 -13.82 3.42
C LEU A 491 21.91 -13.69 4.23
N ALA A 492 21.82 -13.70 5.57
CA ALA A 492 22.98 -13.61 6.46
C ALA A 492 23.84 -14.87 6.42
#